data_AF-A0A2N7TG06-F1
#
_entry.id   AF-A0A2N7TG06-F1
#
_cell.length_a   1.000
_cell.length_b   1.000
_cell.length_c   1.000
_cell.angle_alpha   90.00
_cell.angle_beta   90.00
_cell.angle_gamma   90.00
#
_symmetry.space_group_name_H-M   'P 1'
#
loop_
_entity.id
_entity.type
_entity.pdbx_description
1 polymer ?
#
loop_
_entity_poly.entity_id
_entity_poly.type
_entity_poly.pdbx_seq_one_letter_code
_entity_poly.pdbx_strand_id
1 'polypeptide(L)'
;MLIPAFAYVDAIVYAPDRAELSLTQTTQHLLILITAAIIWFHAWKSPAQRGFLVLMAGFFTCMLVRELDGFLDAVFHGFWLYPALVVAFSSIAYAAIFCRGTVLQPMAEFSETKAAIYIFFGLITLLVFSRGFGSGSLIWRDIMGEYYRHEFKRTLQEGLELYGYIFLFYGSFLAIRTVRR
;
A
#
# COMPACT_ATOMS: atom_id res chain seq x y z
N MET A 1 -17.36 3.34 10.02
CA MET A 1 -17.26 2.74 11.37
C MET A 1 -16.35 1.50 11.45
N LEU A 2 -15.91 0.91 10.33
CA LEU A 2 -15.03 -0.28 10.34
C LEU A 2 -13.63 -0.04 10.95
N ILE A 3 -12.99 1.09 10.64
CA ILE A 3 -11.64 1.43 11.13
C ILE A 3 -11.59 1.54 12.67
N PRO A 4 -12.46 2.34 13.33
CA PRO A 4 -12.46 2.39 14.79
C PRO A 4 -12.89 1.07 15.44
N ALA A 5 -13.70 0.24 14.76
CA ALA A 5 -14.06 -1.08 15.26
C ALA A 5 -12.88 -2.05 15.24
N PHE A 6 -12.07 -2.06 14.18
CA PHE A 6 -10.84 -2.88 14.14
C PHE A 6 -9.81 -2.41 15.16
N ALA A 7 -9.60 -1.10 15.30
CA ALA A 7 -8.75 -0.54 16.34
C ALA A 7 -9.22 -0.94 17.75
N TYR A 8 -10.53 -0.95 18.00
CA TYR A 8 -11.11 -1.37 19.28
C TYR A 8 -10.94 -2.86 19.55
N VAL A 9 -11.15 -3.71 18.53
CA VAL A 9 -10.93 -5.16 18.63
C VAL A 9 -9.45 -5.45 18.89
N ASP A 10 -8.54 -4.79 18.18
CA ASP A 10 -7.10 -4.96 18.38
C ASP A 10 -6.69 -4.52 19.79
N ALA A 11 -7.20 -3.40 20.30
CA ALA A 11 -6.90 -2.93 21.66
C ALA A 11 -7.38 -3.87 22.78
N ILE A 12 -8.39 -4.70 22.52
CA ILE A 12 -9.00 -5.59 23.54
C ILE A 12 -8.49 -7.02 23.42
N VAL A 13 -8.33 -7.52 22.20
CA VAL A 13 -8.03 -8.93 21.92
C VAL A 13 -6.53 -9.17 21.77
N TYR A 14 -5.81 -8.22 21.17
CA TYR A 14 -4.37 -8.32 20.94
C TYR A 14 -3.65 -7.36 21.89
N ALA A 15 -3.14 -7.90 23.01
CA ALA A 15 -2.29 -7.15 23.93
C ALA A 15 -1.18 -6.39 23.18
N PRO A 16 -0.74 -5.20 23.64
CA PRO A 16 0.20 -4.33 22.93
C PRO A 16 1.51 -5.02 22.47
N ASP A 17 1.91 -6.12 23.12
CA ASP A 17 3.08 -6.93 22.77
C ASP A 17 2.90 -7.88 21.57
N ARG A 18 1.67 -8.14 21.10
CA ARG A 18 1.37 -9.06 19.98
C ARG A 18 0.76 -8.38 18.76
N ALA A 19 1.09 -7.11 18.59
CA ALA A 19 0.47 -6.30 17.56
C ALA A 19 1.02 -6.56 16.14
N GLU A 20 2.04 -7.41 15.98
CA GLU A 20 2.46 -7.97 14.67
C GLU A 20 1.44 -8.96 14.06
N LEU A 21 0.48 -9.43 14.87
CA LEU A 21 -0.61 -10.33 14.48
C LEU A 21 -1.98 -9.66 14.59
N SER A 22 -2.02 -8.33 14.63
CA SER A 22 -3.28 -7.60 14.76
C SER A 22 -4.18 -7.83 13.55
N LEU A 23 -5.49 -7.75 13.78
CA LEU A 23 -6.48 -7.92 12.72
C LEU A 23 -6.35 -6.79 11.71
N THR A 24 -6.03 -5.57 12.17
CA THR A 24 -5.77 -4.42 11.29
C THR A 24 -4.60 -4.70 10.36
N GLN A 25 -3.46 -5.15 10.88
CA GLN A 25 -2.26 -5.43 10.07
C GLN A 25 -2.51 -6.55 9.06
N THR A 26 -3.15 -7.64 9.49
CA THR A 26 -3.53 -8.75 8.59
C THR A 26 -4.43 -8.26 7.45
N THR A 27 -5.39 -7.38 7.77
CA THR A 27 -6.30 -6.81 6.77
C THR A 27 -5.55 -5.91 5.78
N GLN A 28 -4.61 -5.09 6.25
CA GLN A 28 -3.78 -4.25 5.39
C GLN A 28 -2.95 -5.10 4.42
N HIS A 29 -2.28 -6.16 4.91
CA HIS A 29 -1.51 -7.09 4.09
C HIS A 29 -2.36 -7.75 3.01
N LEU A 30 -3.56 -8.21 3.36
CA LEU A 30 -4.50 -8.80 2.41
C LEU A 30 -4.96 -7.77 1.37
N LEU A 31 -5.27 -6.54 1.77
CA LEU A 31 -5.72 -5.50 0.84
C LEU A 31 -4.65 -5.16 -0.19
N ILE A 32 -3.39 -4.97 0.21
CA ILE A 32 -2.31 -4.65 -0.73
C ILE A 32 -1.95 -5.85 -1.61
N LEU A 33 -2.00 -7.08 -1.06
CA LEU A 33 -1.82 -8.31 -1.83
C LEU A 33 -2.87 -8.42 -2.94
N ILE A 34 -4.15 -8.25 -2.60
CA ILE A 34 -5.24 -8.35 -3.58
C ILE A 34 -5.15 -7.20 -4.60
N THR A 35 -4.81 -5.98 -4.16
CA THR A 35 -4.58 -4.83 -5.05
C THR A 35 -3.49 -5.15 -6.08
N ALA A 36 -2.34 -5.64 -5.64
CA ALA A 36 -1.24 -6.02 -6.54
C ALA A 36 -1.68 -7.13 -7.52
N ALA A 37 -2.36 -8.17 -7.03
CA ALA A 37 -2.86 -9.27 -7.85
C ALA A 37 -3.86 -8.81 -8.93
N ILE A 38 -4.76 -7.89 -8.57
CA ILE A 38 -5.72 -7.30 -9.50
C ILE A 38 -5.01 -6.56 -10.65
N ILE A 39 -4.02 -5.72 -10.32
CA ILE A 39 -3.30 -4.96 -11.35
C ILE A 39 -2.42 -5.89 -12.20
N TRP A 40 -1.77 -6.90 -11.61
CA TRP A 40 -1.04 -7.92 -12.37
C TRP A 40 -1.93 -8.67 -13.35
N PHE A 41 -3.10 -9.11 -12.90
CA PHE A 41 -4.09 -9.76 -13.76
C PHE A 41 -4.52 -8.85 -14.91
N HIS A 42 -4.69 -7.56 -14.63
CA HIS A 42 -5.04 -6.58 -15.66
C HIS A 42 -3.89 -6.35 -16.65
N ALA A 43 -2.64 -6.28 -16.18
CA ALA A 43 -1.45 -6.15 -17.02
C ALA A 43 -1.32 -7.33 -18.02
N TRP A 44 -1.70 -8.54 -17.61
CA TRP A 44 -1.79 -9.69 -18.50
C TRP A 44 -2.86 -9.46 -19.57
N LYS A 45 -4.09 -9.14 -19.17
CA LYS A 45 -5.25 -9.03 -20.07
C LYS A 45 -5.19 -7.87 -21.06
N SER A 46 -4.45 -6.80 -20.76
CA SER A 46 -4.45 -5.57 -21.55
C SER A 46 -3.08 -5.29 -22.19
N PRO A 47 -2.71 -5.96 -23.30
CA PRO A 47 -1.44 -5.73 -23.99
C PRO A 47 -1.17 -4.27 -24.36
N ALA A 48 -2.22 -3.52 -24.74
CA ALA A 48 -2.12 -2.13 -25.15
C ALA A 48 -1.68 -1.17 -24.02
N GLN A 49 -1.94 -1.53 -22.76
CA GLN A 49 -1.60 -0.74 -21.58
C GLN A 49 -0.58 -1.45 -20.67
N ARG A 50 0.03 -2.53 -21.17
CA ARG A 50 0.81 -3.47 -20.37
C ARG A 50 2.00 -2.81 -19.70
N GLY A 51 2.71 -1.93 -20.39
CA GLY A 51 3.87 -1.23 -19.82
C GLY A 51 3.50 -0.47 -18.55
N PHE A 52 2.49 0.40 -18.63
CA PHE A 52 1.99 1.15 -17.46
C PHE A 52 1.51 0.22 -16.34
N LEU A 53 0.69 -0.78 -16.67
CA LEU A 53 0.11 -1.68 -15.66
C LEU A 53 1.18 -2.54 -14.97
N VAL A 54 2.23 -2.96 -15.67
CA VAL A 54 3.37 -3.68 -15.06
C VAL A 54 4.13 -2.78 -14.09
N LEU A 55 4.37 -1.51 -14.44
CA LEU A 55 5.02 -0.56 -13.53
C LEU A 55 4.18 -0.33 -12.27
N MET A 56 2.86 -0.15 -12.44
CA MET A 56 1.95 0.03 -11.31
C MET A 56 1.83 -1.24 -10.45
N ALA A 57 1.77 -2.42 -11.06
CA ALA A 57 1.76 -3.70 -10.34
C ALA A 57 3.07 -3.92 -9.57
N GLY A 58 4.21 -3.65 -10.21
CA GLY A 58 5.53 -3.73 -9.60
C GLY A 58 5.65 -2.78 -8.40
N PHE A 59 5.16 -1.55 -8.53
CA PHE A 59 5.11 -0.59 -7.44
C PHE A 59 4.29 -1.10 -6.23
N PHE A 60 3.06 -1.59 -6.44
CA PHE A 60 2.26 -2.16 -5.34
C PHE A 60 2.86 -3.44 -4.76
N THR A 61 3.54 -4.23 -5.58
CA THR A 61 4.28 -5.40 -5.11
C THR A 61 5.47 -4.98 -4.23
N CYS A 62 6.18 -3.90 -4.56
CA CYS A 62 7.21 -3.33 -3.70
C CYS A 62 6.63 -2.83 -2.37
N MET A 63 5.45 -2.20 -2.40
CA MET A 63 4.75 -1.81 -1.18
C MET A 63 4.38 -3.03 -0.32
N LEU A 64 3.87 -4.10 -0.92
CA LEU A 64 3.58 -5.37 -0.23
C LEU A 64 4.85 -5.96 0.41
N VAL A 65 5.95 -6.04 -0.34
CA VAL A 65 7.24 -6.54 0.19
C VAL A 65 7.70 -5.72 1.39
N ARG A 66 7.55 -4.40 1.33
CA ARG A 66 7.86 -3.50 2.47
C ARG A 66 6.94 -3.74 3.67
N GLU A 67 5.67 -4.08 3.48
CA GLU A 67 4.78 -4.40 4.60
C GLU A 67 5.05 -5.78 5.21
N LEU A 68 5.62 -6.69 4.42
CA LEU A 68 6.09 -7.99 4.89
C LEU A 68 7.48 -7.93 5.55
N ASP A 69 8.03 -6.73 5.75
CA ASP A 69 9.35 -6.50 6.38
C ASP A 69 9.50 -7.27 7.69
N GLY A 70 8.53 -7.19 8.60
CA GLY A 70 8.57 -7.94 9.87
C GLY A 70 8.70 -9.47 9.70
N PHE A 71 8.14 -10.05 8.63
CA PHE A 71 8.33 -11.47 8.32
C PHE A 71 9.68 -11.76 7.65
N LEU A 72 10.17 -10.84 6.83
CA LEU A 72 11.43 -10.98 6.08
C LEU A 72 12.66 -10.75 6.97
N ASP A 73 12.50 -9.94 8.02
CA ASP A 73 13.52 -9.69 9.04
C ASP A 73 13.88 -10.93 9.86
N ALA A 74 13.04 -11.97 9.84
CA ALA A 74 13.37 -13.28 10.41
C ALA A 74 14.56 -13.96 9.70
N VAL A 75 14.85 -13.57 8.45
CA VAL A 75 16.01 -14.07 7.69
C VAL A 75 17.24 -13.21 7.98
N PHE A 76 17.13 -11.90 7.75
CA PHE A 76 18.17 -10.92 8.04
C PHE A 76 17.54 -9.54 8.13
N HIS A 77 18.07 -8.69 9.02
CA HIS A 77 17.51 -7.37 9.24
C HIS A 77 17.66 -6.49 7.99
N GLY A 78 16.54 -5.95 7.48
CA GLY A 78 16.51 -5.17 6.25
C GLY A 78 16.53 -6.01 4.97
N PHE A 79 16.28 -7.33 5.06
CA PHE A 79 16.29 -8.22 3.89
C PHE A 79 15.26 -7.82 2.84
N TRP A 80 14.15 -7.21 3.24
CA TRP A 80 13.08 -6.75 2.35
C TRP A 80 13.54 -5.84 1.20
N LEU A 81 14.67 -5.13 1.35
CA LEU A 81 15.21 -4.25 0.33
C LEU A 81 15.58 -5.00 -0.95
N TYR A 82 16.19 -6.18 -0.83
CA TYR A 82 16.63 -6.98 -1.97
C TYR A 82 15.47 -7.45 -2.87
N PRO A 83 14.42 -8.13 -2.35
CA PRO A 83 13.28 -8.52 -3.16
C PRO A 83 12.53 -7.30 -3.72
N ALA A 84 12.42 -6.21 -2.96
CA ALA A 84 11.81 -4.97 -3.47
C ALA A 84 12.59 -4.40 -4.67
N LEU A 85 13.92 -4.35 -4.60
CA LEU A 85 14.76 -3.91 -5.71
C LEU A 85 14.64 -4.83 -6.93
N VAL A 86 14.64 -6.15 -6.73
CA VAL A 86 14.46 -7.13 -7.81
C VAL A 86 13.13 -6.90 -8.53
N VAL A 87 12.04 -6.70 -7.79
CA VAL A 87 10.71 -6.42 -8.37
C VAL A 87 10.70 -5.08 -9.11
N ALA A 88 11.28 -4.03 -8.53
CA ALA A 88 11.36 -2.71 -9.15
C ALA A 88 12.16 -2.74 -10.45
N PHE A 89 13.39 -3.27 -10.42
CA PHE A 89 14.25 -3.35 -11.60
C PHE A 89 13.66 -4.25 -12.68
N SER A 90 13.11 -5.42 -12.32
CA SER A 90 12.49 -6.31 -13.30
C SER A 90 11.28 -5.68 -13.97
N SER A 91 10.43 -4.98 -13.21
CA SER A 91 9.24 -4.31 -13.75
C SER A 91 9.61 -3.13 -14.66
N ILE A 92 10.62 -2.33 -14.28
CA ILE A 92 11.14 -1.23 -15.09
C ILE A 92 11.81 -1.76 -16.37
N ALA A 93 12.70 -2.74 -16.24
CA ALA A 93 13.39 -3.34 -17.38
C ALA A 93 12.39 -3.98 -18.35
N TYR A 94 11.39 -4.70 -17.84
CA TYR A 94 10.35 -5.29 -18.66
C TYR A 94 9.55 -4.22 -19.42
N ALA A 95 9.11 -3.17 -18.74
CA ALA A 95 8.36 -2.09 -19.37
C ALA A 95 9.19 -1.35 -20.44
N ALA A 96 10.47 -1.10 -20.18
CA ALA A 96 11.37 -0.38 -21.07
C ALA A 96 11.81 -1.19 -22.31
N ILE A 97 11.96 -2.50 -22.17
CA ILE A 97 12.45 -3.38 -23.24
C ILE A 97 11.28 -3.89 -24.08
N PHE A 98 10.23 -4.42 -23.44
CA PHE A 98 9.18 -5.19 -24.13
C PHE A 98 7.86 -4.44 -24.35
N CYS A 99 7.66 -3.29 -23.69
CA CYS A 99 6.39 -2.57 -23.70
C CYS A 99 6.56 -1.11 -24.16
N ARG A 100 7.53 -0.85 -25.05
CA ARG A 100 7.81 0.47 -25.62
C ARG A 100 6.53 1.08 -26.22
N GLY A 101 6.21 2.31 -25.83
CA GLY A 101 5.02 3.03 -26.30
C GLY A 101 3.72 2.76 -25.52
N THR A 102 3.69 1.76 -24.63
CA THR A 102 2.48 1.41 -23.85
C THR A 102 2.54 1.89 -22.39
N VAL A 103 3.36 2.91 -22.12
CA VAL A 103 3.56 3.49 -20.78
C VAL A 103 2.93 4.87 -20.69
N LEU A 104 3.42 5.84 -21.46
CA LEU A 104 3.06 7.25 -21.30
C LEU A 104 1.59 7.54 -21.64
N GLN A 105 1.12 7.07 -22.79
CA GLN A 105 -0.27 7.31 -23.21
C GLN A 105 -1.27 6.62 -22.26
N PRO A 106 -1.14 5.33 -21.92
CA PRO A 106 -2.01 4.69 -20.94
C PRO A 106 -1.97 5.33 -19.55
N MET A 107 -0.82 5.87 -19.13
CA MET A 107 -0.70 6.60 -17.87
C MET A 107 -1.50 7.90 -17.88
N ALA A 108 -1.43 8.66 -18.99
CA ALA A 108 -2.22 9.87 -19.17
C ALA A 108 -3.72 9.57 -19.17
N GLU A 109 -4.14 8.57 -19.97
CA GLU A 109 -5.54 8.11 -20.02
C GLU A 109 -6.01 7.63 -18.64
N PHE A 110 -5.17 6.90 -17.90
CA PHE A 110 -5.50 6.45 -16.55
C PHE A 110 -5.72 7.61 -15.59
N SER A 111 -4.92 8.68 -15.68
CA SER A 111 -5.00 9.84 -14.78
C SER A 111 -6.33 10.59 -14.83
N GLU A 112 -7.04 10.50 -15.96
CA GLU A 112 -8.36 11.10 -16.15
C GLU A 112 -9.50 10.23 -15.59
N THR A 113 -9.19 9.00 -15.16
CA THR A 113 -10.20 8.09 -14.63
C THR A 113 -10.49 8.34 -13.15
N LYS A 114 -11.73 8.01 -12.74
CA LYS A 114 -12.09 7.97 -11.32
C LYS A 114 -11.22 7.01 -10.51
N ALA A 115 -10.72 5.94 -11.14
CA ALA A 115 -9.85 4.97 -10.48
C ALA A 115 -8.52 5.61 -10.03
N ALA A 116 -7.94 6.47 -10.87
CA ALA A 116 -6.74 7.22 -10.51
C ALA A 116 -6.94 8.09 -9.26
N ILE A 117 -8.07 8.78 -9.15
CA ILE A 117 -8.36 9.63 -7.97
C ILE A 117 -8.28 8.81 -6.67
N TYR A 118 -8.93 7.64 -6.63
CA TYR A 118 -8.89 6.78 -5.45
C TYR A 118 -7.50 6.20 -5.18
N ILE A 119 -6.77 5.78 -6.22
CA ILE A 119 -5.41 5.29 -6.06
C ILE A 119 -4.50 6.40 -5.53
N PHE A 120 -4.49 7.59 -6.13
CA PHE A 120 -3.68 8.71 -5.67
C PHE A 120 -4.03 9.15 -4.26
N PHE A 121 -5.31 9.21 -3.92
CA PHE A 121 -5.75 9.52 -2.56
C PHE A 121 -5.24 8.48 -1.55
N GLY A 122 -5.35 7.19 -1.88
CA GLY A 122 -4.78 6.10 -1.09
C GLY A 122 -3.27 6.22 -0.93
N LEU A 123 -2.54 6.51 -2.01
CA LEU A 123 -1.08 6.69 -1.98
C LEU A 123 -0.65 7.87 -1.12
N ILE A 124 -1.31 9.03 -1.24
CA ILE A 124 -1.01 10.21 -0.42
C ILE A 124 -1.27 9.88 1.05
N THR A 125 -2.38 9.19 1.34
CA THR A 125 -2.71 8.75 2.71
C THR A 125 -1.63 7.84 3.29
N LEU A 126 -1.15 6.85 2.53
CA LEU A 126 -0.13 5.90 2.98
C LEU A 126 1.27 6.52 3.09
N LEU A 127 1.72 7.19 2.04
CA LEU A 127 3.12 7.61 1.92
C LEU A 127 3.41 8.92 2.63
N VAL A 128 2.41 9.80 2.74
CA VAL A 128 2.56 11.13 3.35
C VAL A 128 1.95 11.16 4.74
N PHE A 129 0.65 10.88 4.85
CA PHE A 129 -0.05 11.04 6.13
C PHE A 129 0.33 9.96 7.15
N SER A 130 0.25 8.67 6.82
CA SER A 130 0.66 7.60 7.74
C SER A 130 2.10 7.82 8.21
N ARG A 131 3.04 8.10 7.29
CA ARG A 131 4.45 8.30 7.62
C ARG A 131 4.73 9.56 8.43
N GLY A 132 4.06 10.68 8.13
CA GLY A 132 4.16 11.91 8.90
C GLY A 132 3.71 11.71 10.34
N PHE A 133 2.56 11.04 10.53
CA PHE A 133 2.00 10.76 11.84
C PHE A 133 2.80 9.68 12.60
N GLY A 134 3.37 8.71 11.87
CA GLY A 134 4.18 7.62 12.39
C GLY A 134 5.62 7.98 12.77
N SER A 135 6.22 9.00 12.15
CA SER A 135 7.63 9.38 12.44
C SER A 135 7.75 10.54 13.45
N GLY A 136 6.67 11.28 13.68
CA GLY A 136 6.67 12.48 14.54
C GLY A 136 6.68 12.24 16.06
N SER A 137 7.52 11.33 16.58
CA SER A 137 7.56 11.08 18.04
C SER A 137 7.82 12.34 18.88
N LEU A 138 8.62 13.27 18.36
CA LEU A 138 8.88 14.58 18.98
C LEU A 138 7.63 15.46 19.01
N ILE A 139 6.96 15.59 17.85
CA ILE A 139 5.72 16.38 17.71
C ILE A 139 4.64 15.88 18.68
N TRP A 140 4.47 14.56 18.80
CA TRP A 140 3.46 13.99 19.68
C TRP A 140 3.79 14.14 21.17
N ARG A 141 5.07 14.10 21.54
CA ARG A 141 5.50 14.39 22.91
C ARG A 141 5.26 15.85 23.27
N ASP A 142 5.51 16.77 22.34
CA ASP A 142 5.27 18.19 22.57
C ASP A 142 3.78 18.54 22.64
N ILE A 143 2.94 17.89 21.83
CA ILE A 143 1.48 18.10 21.83
C ILE A 143 0.80 17.43 23.03
N MET A 144 1.15 16.19 23.36
CA MET A 144 0.48 15.43 24.43
C MET A 144 1.14 15.59 25.81
N GLY A 145 2.35 16.14 25.88
CA GLY A 145 3.09 16.35 27.12
C GLY A 145 3.24 15.07 27.94
N GLU A 146 2.89 15.14 29.22
CA GLU A 146 2.99 14.02 30.17
C GLU A 146 2.03 12.86 29.88
N TYR A 147 1.00 13.07 29.04
CA TYR A 147 0.03 12.04 28.68
C TYR A 147 0.41 11.25 27.41
N TYR A 148 1.63 11.44 26.90
CA TYR A 148 2.10 10.73 25.72
C TYR A 148 2.04 9.20 25.90
N ARG A 149 1.24 8.54 25.07
CA ARG A 149 1.19 7.08 24.98
C ARG A 149 1.55 6.63 23.57
N HIS A 150 2.52 5.72 23.48
CA HIS A 150 2.96 5.13 22.22
C HIS A 150 1.82 4.41 21.48
N GLU A 151 0.90 3.79 22.22
CA GLU A 151 -0.27 3.07 21.68
C GLU A 151 -1.18 3.99 20.86
N PHE A 152 -1.49 5.19 21.34
CA PHE A 152 -2.38 6.12 20.62
C PHE A 152 -1.81 6.51 19.25
N LYS A 153 -0.53 6.84 19.22
CA LYS A 153 0.19 7.17 17.97
C LYS A 153 0.14 5.98 17.01
N ARG A 154 0.39 4.77 17.52
CA ARG A 154 0.36 3.54 16.73
C ARG A 154 -1.02 3.28 16.15
N THR A 155 -2.08 3.35 16.96
CA THR A 155 -3.46 3.16 16.50
C THR A 155 -3.86 4.18 15.44
N LEU A 156 -3.45 5.45 15.58
CA LEU A 156 -3.67 6.46 14.55
C LEU A 156 -2.95 6.11 13.25
N GLN A 157 -1.69 5.69 13.32
CA GLN A 157 -0.92 5.30 12.15
C GLN A 157 -1.53 4.08 11.45
N GLU A 158 -1.83 3.00 12.18
CA GLU A 158 -2.44 1.79 11.64
C GLU A 158 -3.84 2.08 11.05
N GLY A 159 -4.60 2.99 11.67
CA GLY A 159 -5.89 3.45 11.14
C GLY A 159 -5.77 4.20 9.81
N LEU A 160 -4.79 5.10 9.69
CA LEU A 160 -4.49 5.81 8.44
C LEU A 160 -3.99 4.86 7.35
N GLU A 161 -3.16 3.89 7.72
CA GLU A 161 -2.66 2.86 6.81
C GLU A 161 -3.81 2.02 6.26
N LEU A 162 -4.68 1.52 7.12
CA LEU A 162 -5.85 0.76 6.70
C LEU A 162 -6.75 1.58 5.78
N TYR A 163 -6.98 2.86 6.09
CA TYR A 163 -7.77 3.75 5.25
C TYR A 163 -7.17 3.92 3.85
N GLY A 164 -5.86 4.14 3.77
CA GLY A 164 -5.16 4.25 2.50
C GLY A 164 -5.25 2.96 1.67
N TYR A 165 -5.07 1.79 2.30
CA TYR A 165 -5.17 0.50 1.61
C TYR A 165 -6.59 0.19 1.11
N ILE A 166 -7.64 0.59 1.81
CA ILE A 166 -9.03 0.46 1.34
C ILE A 166 -9.24 1.24 0.04
N PHE A 167 -8.67 2.46 -0.07
CA PHE A 167 -8.76 3.24 -1.31
C PHE A 167 -7.96 2.67 -2.46
N LEU A 168 -6.76 2.16 -2.20
CA LEU A 168 -5.98 1.45 -3.22
C LEU A 168 -6.74 0.26 -3.76
N PHE A 169 -7.30 -0.56 -2.86
CA PHE A 169 -8.11 -1.71 -3.22
C PHE A 169 -9.33 -1.29 -4.05
N TYR A 170 -10.11 -0.33 -3.59
CA TYR A 170 -11.28 0.16 -4.31
C TYR A 170 -10.92 0.75 -5.69
N GLY A 171 -9.85 1.54 -5.76
CA GLY A 171 -9.32 2.11 -6.99
C GLY A 171 -8.88 1.03 -7.98
N SER A 172 -8.23 -0.04 -7.50
CA SER A 172 -7.81 -1.17 -8.35
C SER A 172 -9.00 -1.93 -8.95
N PHE A 173 -10.07 -2.13 -8.18
CA PHE A 173 -11.32 -2.71 -8.68
C PHE A 173 -11.99 -1.82 -9.73
N LEU A 174 -11.98 -0.51 -9.50
CA LEU A 174 -12.56 0.44 -10.46
C LEU A 174 -11.73 0.49 -11.75
N ALA A 175 -10.41 0.38 -11.66
CA ALA A 175 -9.51 0.35 -12.81
C ALA A 175 -9.84 -0.82 -13.77
N ILE A 176 -10.22 -1.99 -13.23
CA ILE A 176 -10.68 -3.12 -14.05
C ILE A 176 -11.95 -2.77 -14.83
N ARG A 177 -12.89 -2.04 -14.20
CA ARG A 177 -14.21 -1.77 -14.80
C ARG A 177 -14.16 -0.74 -15.92
N THR A 178 -13.28 0.25 -15.81
CA THR A 178 -13.19 1.36 -16.77
C THR A 178 -12.72 0.89 -18.15
N VAL A 179 -11.84 -0.13 -18.21
CA VAL A 179 -11.28 -0.64 -19.48
C VAL A 179 -12.19 -1.67 -20.17
N ARG A 180 -13.25 -2.14 -19.50
CA ARG A 180 -14.20 -3.10 -20.05
C ARG A 180 -15.31 -2.46 -20.91
N ARG A 181 -15.31 -1.12 -21.04
CA ARG A 181 -16.19 -0.34 -21.91
C ARG A 181 -15.38 0.19 -23.08
#